data_AF-A0AAW5UAH0-F1
#
_entry.id   AF-A0AAW5UAH0-F1
#
_cell.length_a   1.000
_cell.length_b   1.000
_cell.length_c   1.000
_cell.angle_alpha   90.00
_cell.angle_beta   90.00
_cell.angle_gamma   90.00
#
_symmetry.space_group_name_H-M   'P 1'
#
loop_
_entity.id
_entity.type
_entity.pdbx_description
1 polymer ?
#
loop_
_entity_poly.entity_id
_entity_poly.type
_entity_poly.pdbx_seq_one_letter_code
_entity_poly.pdbx_strand_id
1 'polypeptide(L)'
;MKKLLLVVSLTIISLGIDAQGYSCDKVAFTNFLVRMYNNAPFDGVRAVNDYDNAYLISVLALEPAKYKNNESVINRVASVKAMAQASRFLNGSNITQDMIIHTTEKNDGTFDTEIIENIRENSVGYVKAMEQLTNFKRSDGKLVFIFSSLLKKE
;
A
#
# COMPACT_ATOMS: atom_id res chain seq x y z
N MET A 1 6.87 -45.27 34.18
CA MET A 1 7.24 -44.85 32.81
C MET A 1 6.05 -44.36 31.99
N LYS A 2 4.97 -45.14 31.81
CA LYS A 2 3.79 -44.72 31.02
C LYS A 2 3.11 -43.41 31.49
N LYS A 3 3.01 -43.20 32.82
CA LYS A 3 2.44 -41.96 33.39
C LYS A 3 3.32 -40.72 33.15
N LEU A 4 4.65 -40.89 33.17
CA LEU A 4 5.60 -39.81 32.91
C LEU A 4 5.55 -39.38 31.43
N LEU A 5 5.42 -40.36 30.53
CA LEU A 5 5.32 -40.13 29.09
C LEU A 5 4.01 -39.41 28.71
N LEU A 6 2.92 -39.67 29.43
CA LEU A 6 1.64 -38.98 29.27
C LEU A 6 1.71 -37.51 29.75
N VAL A 7 2.41 -37.24 30.86
CA VAL A 7 2.63 -35.87 31.35
C VAL A 7 3.48 -35.06 30.38
N VAL A 8 4.56 -35.66 29.84
CA VAL A 8 5.41 -35.01 28.84
C VAL A 8 4.63 -34.72 27.56
N SER A 9 3.77 -35.65 27.12
CA SER A 9 2.90 -35.44 25.96
C SER A 9 1.90 -34.30 26.18
N LEU A 10 1.31 -34.17 27.37
CA LEU A 10 0.39 -33.06 27.68
C LEU A 10 1.11 -31.71 27.70
N THR A 11 2.33 -31.65 28.23
CA THR A 11 3.12 -30.41 28.25
C THR A 11 3.58 -29.95 26.87
N ILE A 12 3.78 -30.87 25.92
CA ILE A 12 4.13 -30.52 24.53
C ILE A 12 2.90 -29.95 23.79
N ILE A 13 1.70 -30.48 24.08
CA ILE A 13 0.46 -30.01 23.45
C ILE A 13 0.11 -28.58 23.91
N SER A 14 0.34 -28.23 25.17
CA SER A 14 0.06 -26.86 25.67
C SER A 14 0.96 -25.80 25.06
N LEU A 15 2.20 -26.14 24.67
CA LEU A 15 3.13 -25.19 24.04
C LEU A 15 2.76 -24.84 22.59
N GLY A 16 1.85 -25.59 21.96
CA GLY A 16 1.38 -25.34 20.59
C GLY A 16 0.16 -24.41 20.48
N ILE A 17 -0.44 -24.00 21.60
CA ILE A 17 -1.74 -23.29 21.61
C ILE A 17 -1.56 -21.76 21.58
N ASP A 18 -0.41 -21.23 21.96
CA ASP A 18 -0.15 -19.77 22.03
C ASP A 18 0.34 -19.14 20.72
N ALA A 19 0.19 -19.80 19.57
CA ALA A 19 0.61 -19.30 18.26
C ALA A 19 -0.43 -18.41 17.54
N GLN A 20 -1.48 -17.94 18.23
CA GLN A 20 -2.53 -17.13 17.60
C GLN A 20 -2.07 -15.67 17.37
N GLY A 21 -1.33 -15.51 16.26
CA GLY A 21 -1.69 -14.56 15.21
C GLY A 21 -1.63 -13.07 15.52
N TYR A 22 -0.46 -12.53 15.86
CA TYR A 22 -0.17 -11.08 15.93
C TYR A 22 -0.56 -10.24 14.69
N SER A 23 -0.98 -10.86 13.58
CA SER A 23 -1.35 -10.20 12.32
C SER A 23 -2.73 -10.59 11.78
N CYS A 24 -3.53 -11.37 12.52
CA CYS A 24 -4.82 -11.88 12.02
C CYS A 24 -5.78 -10.74 11.64
N ASP A 25 -5.93 -9.75 12.50
CA ASP A 25 -6.84 -8.62 12.31
C ASP A 25 -6.42 -7.75 11.12
N LYS A 26 -5.11 -7.49 10.98
CA LYS A 26 -4.56 -6.74 9.85
C LYS A 26 -4.80 -7.47 8.52
N VAL A 27 -4.63 -8.78 8.50
CA VAL A 27 -4.89 -9.61 7.31
C VAL A 27 -6.39 -9.60 6.98
N ALA A 28 -7.26 -9.73 7.98
CA ALA A 28 -8.70 -9.65 7.79
C ALA A 28 -9.14 -8.28 7.22
N PHE A 29 -8.62 -7.18 7.78
CA PHE A 29 -8.85 -5.82 7.30
C PHE A 29 -8.35 -5.62 5.87
N THR A 30 -7.12 -6.06 5.58
CA THR A 30 -6.56 -5.97 4.22
C THR A 30 -7.42 -6.73 3.21
N ASN A 31 -7.85 -7.94 3.55
CA ASN A 31 -8.73 -8.74 2.69
C ASN A 31 -10.10 -8.09 2.50
N PHE A 32 -10.65 -7.45 3.54
CA PHE A 32 -11.88 -6.67 3.43
C PHE A 32 -11.72 -5.52 2.43
N LEU A 33 -10.63 -4.76 2.50
CA LEU A 33 -10.35 -3.66 1.57
C LEU A 33 -10.21 -4.15 0.12
N VAL A 34 -9.56 -5.30 -0.09
CA VAL A 34 -9.45 -5.91 -1.43
C VAL A 34 -10.83 -6.30 -1.97
N ARG A 35 -11.69 -6.89 -1.15
CA ARG A 35 -13.07 -7.23 -1.55
C ARG A 35 -13.90 -5.97 -1.84
N MET A 36 -13.77 -4.95 -1.01
CA MET A 36 -14.41 -3.64 -1.21
C MET A 36 -14.00 -3.02 -2.55
N TYR A 37 -12.69 -3.04 -2.85
CA TYR A 37 -12.17 -2.57 -4.13
C TYR A 37 -12.70 -3.39 -5.31
N ASN A 38 -12.67 -4.72 -5.22
CA ASN A 38 -13.11 -5.58 -6.31
C ASN A 38 -14.62 -5.45 -6.59
N ASN A 39 -15.42 -5.17 -5.55
CA ASN A 39 -16.86 -4.93 -5.70
C ASN A 39 -17.15 -3.56 -6.35
N ALA A 40 -16.43 -2.52 -5.96
CA ALA A 40 -16.59 -1.17 -6.50
C ALA A 40 -15.23 -0.47 -6.63
N PRO A 41 -14.53 -0.64 -7.77
CA PRO A 41 -13.20 -0.06 -7.97
C PRO A 41 -13.22 1.45 -7.85
N PHE A 42 -12.24 2.00 -7.14
CA PHE A 42 -12.06 3.45 -7.01
C PHE A 42 -10.57 3.81 -6.96
N ASP A 43 -10.27 5.07 -7.24
CA ASP A 43 -8.94 5.67 -7.08
C ASP A 43 -9.09 6.90 -6.19
N GLY A 44 -8.15 7.10 -5.27
CA GLY A 44 -8.17 8.20 -4.32
C GLY A 44 -8.31 7.75 -2.86
N VAL A 45 -8.73 8.70 -2.02
CA VAL A 45 -8.72 8.56 -0.56
C VAL A 45 -10.12 8.37 0.00
N ARG A 46 -10.26 7.48 0.98
CA ARG A 46 -11.49 7.28 1.75
C ARG A 46 -11.18 7.06 3.23
N ALA A 47 -12.10 7.46 4.10
CA ALA A 47 -12.09 7.04 5.49
C ALA A 47 -12.87 5.74 5.62
N VAL A 48 -12.31 4.75 6.30
CA VAL A 48 -12.93 3.46 6.58
C VAL A 48 -12.80 3.19 8.08
N ASN A 49 -13.92 2.85 8.70
CA ASN A 49 -13.93 2.49 10.11
C ASN A 49 -13.81 0.97 10.24
N ASP A 50 -12.93 0.56 11.13
CA ASP A 50 -12.97 -0.74 11.80
C ASP A 50 -13.81 -0.59 13.09
N TYR A 51 -14.04 -1.69 13.82
CA TYR A 51 -14.83 -1.69 15.05
C TYR A 51 -14.32 -0.68 16.09
N ASP A 52 -13.01 -0.55 16.24
CA ASP A 52 -12.38 0.28 17.28
C ASP A 52 -11.51 1.43 16.74
N ASN A 53 -11.29 1.48 15.42
CA ASN A 53 -10.32 2.39 14.80
C ASN A 53 -10.84 3.01 13.50
N ALA A 54 -10.49 4.27 13.26
CA ALA A 54 -10.74 4.92 11.98
C ALA A 54 -9.45 4.98 11.16
N TYR A 55 -9.49 4.47 9.92
CA TYR A 55 -8.38 4.46 8.99
C TYR A 55 -8.64 5.37 7.80
N LEU A 56 -7.62 6.11 7.39
CA LEU A 56 -7.56 6.75 6.08
C LEU A 56 -6.89 5.78 5.11
N ILE A 57 -7.59 5.40 4.06
CA ILE A 57 -7.03 4.57 3.00
C ILE A 57 -6.78 5.41 1.75
N SER A 58 -5.68 5.14 1.05
CA SER A 58 -5.38 5.66 -0.29
C SER A 58 -5.22 4.49 -1.24
N VAL A 59 -5.96 4.53 -2.35
CA VAL A 59 -5.94 3.49 -3.38
C VAL A 59 -5.50 4.09 -4.71
N LEU A 60 -4.51 3.46 -5.34
CA LEU A 60 -3.89 3.93 -6.57
C LEU A 60 -3.82 2.79 -7.59
N ALA A 61 -4.20 3.03 -8.84
CA ALA A 61 -3.97 2.10 -9.93
C ALA A 61 -2.90 2.62 -10.90
N LEU A 62 -1.70 2.04 -10.85
CA LEU A 62 -0.56 2.43 -11.70
C LEU A 62 -0.37 1.47 -12.87
N GLU A 63 0.02 1.99 -14.03
CA GLU A 63 0.40 1.18 -15.20
C GLU A 63 1.90 0.85 -15.13
N PRO A 64 2.28 -0.44 -14.98
CA PRO A 64 3.70 -0.81 -14.86
C PRO A 64 4.55 -0.44 -16.07
N ALA A 65 3.94 -0.43 -17.27
CA ALA A 65 4.60 -0.08 -18.53
C ALA A 65 5.18 1.35 -18.51
N LYS A 66 4.54 2.30 -17.83
CA LYS A 66 5.01 3.69 -17.70
C LYS A 66 6.33 3.80 -16.91
N TYR A 67 6.66 2.78 -16.13
CA TYR A 67 7.83 2.76 -15.25
C TYR A 67 8.83 1.68 -15.65
N LYS A 68 8.83 1.29 -16.94
CA LYS A 68 9.68 0.22 -17.49
C LYS A 68 9.57 -1.11 -16.73
N ASN A 69 8.42 -1.37 -16.10
CA ASN A 69 8.19 -2.52 -15.22
C ASN A 69 9.18 -2.64 -14.05
N ASN A 70 9.78 -1.53 -13.61
CA ASN A 70 10.68 -1.53 -12.45
C ASN A 70 9.87 -1.43 -11.15
N GLU A 71 9.81 -2.54 -10.41
CA GLU A 71 9.00 -2.67 -9.21
C GLU A 71 9.40 -1.68 -8.09
N SER A 72 10.71 -1.42 -7.93
CA SER A 72 11.21 -0.47 -6.92
C SER A 72 10.76 0.97 -7.22
N VAL A 73 10.83 1.37 -8.49
CA VAL A 73 10.38 2.70 -8.94
C VAL A 73 8.87 2.84 -8.75
N ILE A 74 8.08 1.83 -9.16
CA ILE A 74 6.62 1.86 -9.03
C ILE A 74 6.19 1.94 -7.57
N ASN A 75 6.78 1.14 -6.67
CA ASN A 75 6.46 1.18 -5.24
C ASN A 75 6.77 2.55 -4.63
N ARG A 76 7.91 3.16 -4.98
CA ARG A 76 8.29 4.49 -4.49
C ARG A 76 7.32 5.56 -4.98
N VAL A 77 6.96 5.53 -6.26
CA VAL A 77 5.99 6.46 -6.86
C VAL A 77 4.61 6.28 -6.23
N ALA A 78 4.16 5.03 -6.02
CA ALA A 78 2.90 4.73 -5.36
C ALA A 78 2.87 5.30 -3.93
N SER A 79 3.94 5.10 -3.17
CA SER A 79 4.06 5.61 -1.80
C SER A 79 3.96 7.14 -1.74
N VAL A 80 4.68 7.86 -2.63
CA VAL A 80 4.63 9.33 -2.67
C VAL A 80 3.25 9.82 -3.12
N LYS A 81 2.64 9.21 -4.13
CA LYS A 81 1.29 9.56 -4.57
C LYS A 81 0.25 9.33 -3.47
N ALA A 82 0.38 8.25 -2.70
CA ALA A 82 -0.54 7.94 -1.61
C ALA A 82 -0.45 9.00 -0.50
N MET A 83 0.77 9.34 -0.07
CA MET A 83 1.00 10.42 0.90
C MET A 83 0.43 11.75 0.39
N ALA A 84 0.69 12.09 -0.87
CA ALA A 84 0.17 13.29 -1.50
C ALA A 84 -1.37 13.34 -1.51
N GLN A 85 -2.05 12.24 -1.88
CA GLN A 85 -3.51 12.17 -1.84
C GLN A 85 -4.05 12.33 -0.41
N ALA A 86 -3.42 11.67 0.58
CA ALA A 86 -3.82 11.75 1.98
C ALA A 86 -3.62 13.15 2.57
N SER A 87 -2.49 13.80 2.26
CA SER A 87 -2.24 15.19 2.68
C SER A 87 -3.24 16.16 2.06
N ARG A 88 -3.62 15.99 0.78
CA ARG A 88 -4.68 16.80 0.16
C ARG A 88 -6.01 16.62 0.88
N PHE A 89 -6.37 15.39 1.20
CA PHE A 89 -7.63 15.08 1.88
C PHE A 89 -7.69 15.68 3.30
N LEU A 90 -6.61 15.59 4.07
CA LEU A 90 -6.57 16.08 5.44
C LEU A 90 -6.36 17.60 5.57
N ASN A 91 -5.54 18.18 4.68
CA ASN A 91 -5.02 19.54 4.85
C ASN A 91 -5.39 20.51 3.72
N GLY A 92 -6.10 20.06 2.67
CA GLY A 92 -6.50 20.92 1.55
C GLY A 92 -5.35 21.45 0.70
N SER A 93 -4.32 20.62 0.47
CA SER A 93 -3.09 21.00 -0.26
C SER A 93 -3.29 21.22 -1.77
N ASN A 94 -2.53 22.17 -2.33
CA ASN A 94 -2.31 22.33 -3.77
C ASN A 94 -0.98 21.65 -4.18
N ILE A 95 -1.01 20.77 -5.17
CA ILE A 95 0.14 19.98 -5.63
C ILE A 95 0.28 20.12 -7.13
N THR A 96 1.49 20.45 -7.58
CA THR A 96 1.88 20.38 -8.99
C THR A 96 2.69 19.11 -9.24
N GLN A 97 2.30 18.33 -10.25
CA GLN A 97 2.99 17.11 -10.67
C GLN A 97 3.45 17.28 -12.11
N ASP A 98 4.76 17.24 -12.32
CA ASP A 98 5.38 17.33 -13.64
C ASP A 98 6.07 16.00 -13.96
N MET A 99 5.72 15.40 -15.10
CA MET A 99 6.40 14.22 -15.64
C MET A 99 7.12 14.61 -16.92
N ILE A 100 8.45 14.53 -16.91
CA ILE A 100 9.30 14.79 -18.06
C ILE A 100 9.86 13.46 -18.55
N ILE A 101 9.55 13.11 -19.80
CA ILE A 101 10.09 11.94 -20.49
C ILE A 101 11.13 12.44 -21.48
N HIS A 102 12.41 12.29 -21.14
CA HIS A 102 13.52 12.57 -22.03
C HIS A 102 13.80 11.32 -22.86
N THR A 103 13.72 11.43 -24.18
CA THR A 103 14.12 10.36 -25.10
C THR A 103 15.28 10.85 -25.94
N THR A 104 16.47 10.28 -25.73
CA THR A 104 17.69 10.56 -26.48
C THR A 104 17.97 9.41 -27.43
N GLU A 105 18.01 9.69 -28.72
CA GLU A 105 18.43 8.73 -29.74
C GLU A 105 19.97 8.69 -29.79
N LYS A 106 20.54 7.49 -29.62
CA LYS A 106 21.98 7.25 -29.80
C LYS A 106 22.30 7.01 -31.27
N ASN A 107 23.55 7.26 -31.65
CA ASN A 107 24.05 7.06 -33.01
C ASN A 107 23.98 5.59 -33.51
N ASP A 108 23.64 4.64 -32.64
CA ASP A 108 23.44 3.22 -32.95
C ASP A 108 21.96 2.86 -33.25
N GLY A 109 21.04 3.84 -33.24
CA GLY A 109 19.61 3.64 -33.45
C GLY A 109 18.86 3.14 -32.21
N THR A 110 19.51 3.10 -31.04
CA THR A 110 18.86 2.78 -29.76
C THR A 110 18.39 4.06 -29.05
N PHE A 111 17.28 3.97 -28.32
CA PHE A 111 16.70 5.10 -27.59
C PHE A 111 16.95 4.97 -26.08
N ASP A 112 17.66 5.92 -25.49
CA ASP A 112 17.71 6.09 -24.03
C ASP A 112 16.50 6.91 -23.60
N THR A 113 15.68 6.36 -22.71
CA THR A 113 14.52 7.09 -22.14
C THR A 113 14.76 7.37 -20.66
N GLU A 114 14.90 8.62 -20.26
CA GLU A 114 14.91 9.06 -18.87
C GLU A 114 13.52 9.57 -18.47
N ILE A 115 13.00 9.09 -17.34
CA ILE A 115 11.69 9.50 -16.82
C ILE A 115 11.95 10.24 -15.51
N ILE A 116 11.70 11.55 -15.51
CA ILE A 116 11.85 12.42 -14.35
C ILE A 116 10.44 12.80 -13.89
N GLU A 117 10.00 12.29 -12.74
CA GLU A 117 8.73 12.67 -12.11
C GLU A 117 9.01 13.61 -10.93
N ASN A 118 8.62 14.88 -11.07
CA ASN A 118 8.74 15.90 -10.04
C ASN A 118 7.38 16.13 -9.38
N ILE A 119 7.29 15.87 -8.08
CA ILE A 119 6.07 16.07 -7.29
C ILE A 119 6.38 17.16 -6.27
N ARG A 120 5.74 18.32 -6.39
CA ARG A 120 5.87 19.44 -5.43
C ARG A 120 4.56 19.66 -4.69
N GLU A 121 4.64 19.61 -3.37
CA GLU A 121 3.50 19.77 -2.47
C GLU A 121 3.67 21.02 -1.59
N ASN A 122 2.66 21.89 -1.58
CA ASN A 122 2.56 22.98 -0.62
C ASN A 122 1.36 22.72 0.29
N SER A 123 1.61 22.51 1.58
CA SER A 123 0.59 22.10 2.55
C SER A 123 0.90 22.63 3.95
N VAL A 124 -0.14 22.93 4.72
CA VAL A 124 -0.07 23.36 6.13
C VAL A 124 0.29 22.17 7.06
N GLY A 125 0.14 20.93 6.57
CA GLY A 125 0.55 19.71 7.26
C GLY A 125 0.95 18.59 6.27
N TYR A 126 1.86 17.70 6.69
CA TYR A 126 2.38 16.61 5.87
C TYR A 126 2.06 15.25 6.48
N VAL A 127 1.43 14.35 5.72
CA VAL A 127 1.27 12.94 6.12
C VAL A 127 2.61 12.23 5.93
N LYS A 128 3.35 12.09 7.04
CA LYS A 128 4.76 11.64 7.04
C LYS A 128 4.99 10.27 6.41
N ALA A 129 4.04 9.34 6.60
CA ALA A 129 4.07 8.03 5.98
C ALA A 129 2.68 7.39 6.01
N MET A 130 2.33 6.69 4.93
CA MET A 130 1.24 5.72 4.92
C MET A 130 1.81 4.32 4.82
N GLU A 131 1.23 3.38 5.55
CA GLU A 131 1.62 1.97 5.49
C GLU A 131 1.04 1.32 4.24
N GLN A 132 1.86 0.58 3.49
CA GLN A 132 1.35 -0.25 2.39
C GLN A 132 0.74 -1.53 2.97
N LEU A 133 -0.56 -1.74 2.72
CA LEU A 133 -1.25 -2.95 3.15
C LEU A 133 -1.09 -4.08 2.15
N THR A 134 -1.27 -3.78 0.87
CA THR A 134 -1.18 -4.76 -0.21
C THR A 134 -1.01 -4.11 -1.57
N ASN A 135 -0.55 -4.91 -2.53
CA ASN A 135 -0.66 -4.60 -3.94
C ASN A 135 -1.12 -5.85 -4.71
N PHE A 136 -1.84 -5.65 -5.81
CA PHE A 136 -2.28 -6.74 -6.67
C PHE A 136 -2.53 -6.25 -8.10
N LYS A 137 -2.42 -7.18 -9.05
CA LYS A 137 -2.69 -6.88 -10.46
C LYS A 137 -4.19 -6.98 -10.74
N ARG A 138 -4.76 -5.91 -11.31
CA ARG A 138 -6.13 -5.89 -11.80
C ARG A 138 -6.22 -6.50 -13.19
N SER A 139 -7.42 -6.92 -13.61
CA SER A 139 -7.68 -7.57 -14.90
C SER A 139 -7.21 -6.75 -16.12
N ASP A 140 -7.14 -5.43 -16.01
CA ASP A 140 -6.64 -4.52 -17.04
C ASP A 140 -5.11 -4.37 -17.07
N GLY A 141 -4.40 -5.13 -16.23
CA GLY A 141 -2.94 -5.12 -16.16
C GLY A 141 -2.34 -4.02 -15.28
N LYS A 142 -3.17 -3.15 -14.68
CA LYS A 142 -2.70 -2.14 -13.71
C LYS A 142 -2.37 -2.78 -12.37
N LEU A 143 -1.35 -2.24 -11.72
CA LEU A 143 -0.97 -2.61 -10.36
C LEU A 143 -1.70 -1.68 -9.39
N VAL A 144 -2.57 -2.27 -8.59
CA VAL A 144 -3.36 -1.57 -7.57
C VAL A 144 -2.59 -1.60 -6.27
N PHE A 145 -2.43 -0.45 -5.64
CA PHE A 145 -1.81 -0.30 -4.33
C PHE A 145 -2.85 0.19 -3.34
N ILE A 146 -2.84 -0.37 -2.14
CA ILE A 146 -3.68 0.07 -1.03
C ILE A 146 -2.77 0.44 0.13
N PHE A 147 -2.86 1.70 0.54
CA PHE A 147 -2.16 2.25 1.69
C PHE A 147 -3.15 2.64 2.78
N SER A 148 -2.73 2.56 4.05
CA SER A 148 -3.52 3.02 5.19
C SER A 148 -2.72 3.89 6.16
N SER A 149 -3.42 4.77 6.86
CA SER A 149 -2.93 5.52 8.01
C SER A 149 -4.03 5.61 9.07
N LEU A 150 -3.65 5.56 10.34
CA LEU A 150 -4.60 5.67 11.45
C LEU A 150 -5.02 7.14 11.63
N LEU A 151 -6.31 7.43 11.62
CA LEU A 151 -6.84 8.78 11.81
C LEU A 151 -7.05 9.11 13.28
N LYS A 152 -7.58 8.15 14.05
CA LYS A 152 -7.81 8.28 15.48
C LYS A 152 -7.92 6.89 16.10
N LYS A 153 -7.29 6.73 17.26
CA LYS A 153 -7.53 5.60 18.17
C LYS A 153 -8.58 6.09 19.17
N GLU A 154 -9.71 5.41 19.28
CA GLU A 154 -10.63 5.68 20.40
C GLU A 154 -10.02 5.20 21.72
#